data_AF-A0A086ACN3-F1
#
_entry.id   AF-A0A086ACN3-F1
#
_cell.length_a   1.000
_cell.length_b   1.000
_cell.length_c   1.000
_cell.angle_alpha   90.00
_cell.angle_beta   90.00
_cell.angle_gamma   90.00
#
_symmetry.space_group_name_H-M   'P 1'
#
loop_
_entity.id
_entity.type
_entity.pdbx_description
1 polymer ?
#
loop_
_entity_poly.entity_id
_entity_poly.type
_entity_poly.pdbx_seq_one_letter_code
_entity_poly.pdbx_strand_id
1 'polypeptide(L)'
;MKQILIGLALIFSFHSNAQTIELKNEKLIAYYEFVNNAEKDILENKLLDANALYAKAFKKFKKPHAKDLYNSMVVSLKVKDSDNAYQQYSSLKCLDYKFKDNFQSENFPNNKKYGEIKCKNKLDYSYKKSLDSLFILDQYYRKLSGGNYTKYQNELTKNDSITSTKLLKLIQKKGFPNEYNIGLESKSKVFFHDFYFIIWHQLATNRYSPQRVNFSKEIVKALNDGKIRPDIAGFLLDLNNGTKDYSFFTIYQFIKNNGESDCCYISSFFTPEKRTDKIKKMVDYVNEKRKKIGLPSSEDELNKNIFLLKNKDYIFLSRTTEGLNFVDENEIERYKVNLIKLDDTPH
;
A
#
# COMPACT_ATOMS: atom_id res chain seq x y z
N MET A 1 34.95 44.59 44.46
CA MET A 1 34.45 43.32 43.89
C MET A 1 33.15 43.59 43.15
N LYS A 2 33.21 43.85 41.84
CA LYS A 2 32.05 43.95 40.95
C LYS A 2 32.06 42.68 40.10
N GLN A 3 31.23 41.70 40.47
CA GLN A 3 31.05 40.51 39.65
C GLN A 3 30.01 40.79 38.56
N ILE A 4 30.54 40.71 37.35
CA ILE A 4 29.91 40.55 36.05
C ILE A 4 28.84 39.44 36.11
N LEU A 5 27.63 39.75 35.65
CA LEU A 5 26.67 38.75 35.18
C LEU A 5 26.05 39.24 33.88
N ILE A 6 26.78 38.97 32.80
CA ILE A 6 26.30 39.08 31.42
C ILE A 6 25.34 37.90 31.21
N GLY A 7 24.06 38.22 31.05
CA GLY A 7 23.04 37.26 30.63
C GLY A 7 23.25 36.85 29.18
N LEU A 8 23.90 35.72 28.98
CA LEU A 8 23.91 34.98 27.71
C LEU A 8 22.71 34.03 27.71
N ALA A 9 21.56 34.55 27.25
CA ALA A 9 20.46 33.71 26.82
C ALA A 9 20.90 32.99 25.53
N LEU A 10 21.51 31.81 25.69
CA LEU A 10 21.66 30.84 24.62
C LEU A 10 20.27 30.40 24.18
N ILE A 11 19.76 31.04 23.13
CA ILE A 11 18.66 30.54 22.31
C ILE A 11 19.20 29.26 21.68
N PHE A 12 19.01 28.14 22.37
CA PHE A 12 19.06 26.82 21.74
C PHE A 12 17.90 26.77 20.76
N SER A 13 18.18 27.15 19.52
CA SER A 13 17.35 26.89 18.36
C SER A 13 17.24 25.37 18.21
N PHE A 14 16.32 24.76 18.96
CA PHE A 14 15.78 23.45 18.62
C PHE A 14 15.19 23.60 17.21
N HIS A 15 16.02 23.31 16.21
CA HIS A 15 15.55 22.98 14.88
C HIS A 15 14.81 21.67 15.06
N SER A 16 13.54 21.79 15.45
CA SER A 16 12.54 20.75 15.23
C SER A 16 12.51 20.57 13.72
N ASN A 17 13.37 19.70 13.21
CA ASN A 17 13.33 19.26 11.83
C ASN A 17 12.00 18.53 11.68
N ALA A 18 10.93 19.28 11.40
CA ALA A 18 9.68 18.71 10.98
C ALA A 18 10.01 17.85 9.77
N GLN A 19 9.93 16.54 9.93
CA GLN A 19 10.35 15.62 8.88
C GLN A 19 9.43 15.85 7.69
N THR A 20 9.96 16.44 6.62
CA THR A 20 9.22 16.61 5.38
C THR A 20 9.03 15.24 4.76
N ILE A 21 7.82 14.69 4.87
CA ILE A 21 7.43 13.46 4.18
C ILE A 21 7.18 13.81 2.73
N GLU A 22 8.18 13.53 1.88
CA GLU A 22 8.13 13.82 0.46
C GLU A 22 9.04 12.85 -0.31
N LEU A 23 8.58 12.45 -1.48
CA LEU A 23 9.37 11.78 -2.49
C LEU A 23 10.18 12.83 -3.25
N LYS A 24 11.50 12.78 -3.14
CA LYS A 24 12.44 13.74 -3.74
C LYS A 24 13.16 13.20 -4.96
N ASN A 25 13.12 11.88 -5.17
CA ASN A 25 13.79 11.23 -6.28
C ASN A 25 13.01 11.46 -7.59
N GLU A 26 13.53 12.34 -8.46
CA GLU A 26 12.90 12.73 -9.72
C GLU A 26 12.57 11.55 -10.65
N LYS A 27 13.44 10.51 -10.68
CA LYS A 27 13.18 9.32 -11.50
C LYS A 27 11.98 8.53 -10.98
N LEU A 28 11.82 8.45 -9.66
CA LEU A 28 10.68 7.81 -9.03
C LEU A 28 9.41 8.65 -9.17
N ILE A 29 9.51 9.99 -9.06
CA ILE A 29 8.36 10.89 -9.32
C ILE A 29 7.82 10.65 -10.73
N ALA A 30 8.69 10.72 -11.75
CA ALA A 30 8.29 10.48 -13.13
C ALA A 30 7.77 9.04 -13.35
N TYR A 31 8.37 8.05 -12.68
CA TYR A 31 7.90 6.67 -12.71
C TYR A 31 6.46 6.56 -12.19
N TYR A 32 6.16 7.10 -11.01
CA TYR A 32 4.82 7.02 -10.42
C TYR A 32 3.79 7.84 -11.21
N GLU A 33 4.18 8.96 -11.80
CA GLU A 33 3.31 9.71 -12.71
C GLU A 33 2.89 8.86 -13.93
N PHE A 34 3.85 8.21 -14.60
CA PHE A 34 3.53 7.32 -15.72
C PHE A 34 2.68 6.12 -15.29
N VAL A 35 2.97 5.51 -14.14
CA VAL A 35 2.16 4.39 -13.61
C VAL A 35 0.74 4.86 -13.29
N ASN A 36 0.58 5.99 -12.60
CA ASN A 36 -0.74 6.51 -12.24
C ASN A 36 -1.58 6.82 -13.49
N ASN A 37 -0.97 7.39 -14.53
CA ASN A 37 -1.63 7.63 -15.81
C ASN A 37 -1.95 6.32 -16.54
N ALA A 38 -1.06 5.33 -16.52
CA ALA A 38 -1.33 4.01 -17.13
C ALA A 38 -2.53 3.33 -16.46
N GLU A 39 -2.64 3.43 -15.14
CA GLU A 39 -3.78 2.89 -14.40
C GLU A 39 -5.06 3.65 -14.72
N LYS A 40 -5.03 4.97 -14.92
CA LYS A 40 -6.18 5.74 -15.40
C LYS A 40 -6.63 5.28 -16.78
N ASP A 41 -5.69 5.04 -17.70
CA ASP A 41 -6.00 4.53 -19.04
C ASP A 41 -6.60 3.12 -19.00
N ILE A 42 -6.22 2.28 -18.03
CA ILE A 42 -6.90 0.98 -17.79
C ILE A 42 -8.37 1.18 -17.44
N LEU A 43 -8.68 2.11 -16.53
CA LEU A 43 -10.06 2.43 -16.13
C LEU A 43 -10.92 2.89 -17.31
N GLU A 44 -10.31 3.61 -18.25
CA GLU A 44 -10.95 4.13 -19.46
C GLU A 44 -10.88 3.15 -20.65
N ASN A 45 -10.42 1.92 -20.43
CA ASN A 45 -10.22 0.88 -21.45
C ASN A 45 -9.27 1.29 -22.61
N LYS A 46 -8.38 2.26 -22.39
CA LYS A 46 -7.34 2.71 -23.32
C LYS A 46 -6.07 1.87 -23.18
N LEU A 47 -6.19 0.57 -23.42
CA LEU A 47 -5.14 -0.40 -23.07
C LEU A 47 -3.82 -0.22 -23.86
N LEU A 48 -3.87 0.30 -25.09
CA LEU A 48 -2.66 0.60 -25.87
C LEU A 48 -1.87 1.75 -25.25
N ASP A 49 -2.56 2.80 -24.80
CA ASP A 49 -1.95 3.95 -24.13
C ASP A 49 -1.37 3.54 -22.77
N ALA A 50 -2.12 2.73 -22.01
CA ALA A 50 -1.65 2.13 -20.76
C ALA A 50 -0.36 1.31 -20.97
N ASN A 51 -0.30 0.47 -22.02
CA ASN A 51 0.90 -0.31 -22.36
C ASN A 51 2.10 0.59 -22.64
N ALA A 52 1.90 1.67 -23.41
CA ALA A 52 2.93 2.64 -23.73
C ALA A 52 3.42 3.42 -22.50
N LEU A 53 2.52 3.75 -21.57
CA LEU A 53 2.85 4.44 -20.32
C LEU A 53 3.66 3.54 -19.37
N TYR A 54 3.31 2.26 -19.21
CA TYR A 54 4.16 1.33 -18.46
C TYR A 54 5.56 1.21 -19.06
N ALA A 55 5.67 1.13 -20.40
CA ALA A 55 6.96 1.11 -21.06
C ALA A 55 7.79 2.38 -20.78
N LYS A 56 7.15 3.56 -20.71
CA LYS A 56 7.81 4.82 -20.28
C LYS A 56 8.22 4.76 -18.81
N ALA A 57 7.38 4.26 -17.92
CA ALA A 57 7.68 4.10 -16.50
C ALA A 57 8.93 3.21 -16.29
N PHE A 58 8.98 2.03 -16.91
CA PHE A 58 10.07 1.06 -16.73
C PHE A 58 11.40 1.52 -17.37
N LYS A 59 11.37 2.56 -18.22
CA LYS A 59 12.59 3.27 -18.64
C LYS A 59 13.15 4.16 -17.53
N LYS A 60 12.29 4.78 -16.72
CA LYS A 60 12.68 5.67 -15.60
C LYS A 60 13.19 4.90 -14.38
N PHE A 61 12.56 3.77 -14.06
CA PHE A 61 12.92 2.95 -12.91
C PHE A 61 13.12 1.49 -13.33
N LYS A 62 14.35 0.98 -13.16
CA LYS A 62 14.76 -0.35 -13.64
C LYS A 62 14.37 -1.49 -12.72
N LYS A 63 13.80 -1.20 -11.55
CA LYS A 63 13.31 -2.17 -10.58
C LYS A 63 11.83 -1.92 -10.27
N PRO A 64 10.96 -1.88 -11.30
CA PRO A 64 9.54 -1.55 -11.12
C PRO A 64 8.88 -2.46 -10.09
N HIS A 65 7.88 -1.93 -9.39
CA HIS A 65 7.21 -2.71 -8.36
C HIS A 65 6.44 -3.89 -8.98
N ALA A 66 6.35 -4.99 -8.25
CA ALA A 66 5.70 -6.21 -8.72
C ALA A 66 4.23 -5.99 -9.15
N LYS A 67 3.51 -5.10 -8.47
CA LYS A 67 2.17 -4.65 -8.86
C LYS A 67 2.15 -4.09 -10.28
N ASP A 68 3.09 -3.21 -10.58
CA ASP A 68 3.15 -2.49 -11.85
C ASP A 68 3.62 -3.44 -12.97
N LEU A 69 4.55 -4.36 -12.66
CA LEU A 69 4.92 -5.47 -13.55
C LEU A 69 3.70 -6.35 -13.90
N TYR A 70 2.90 -6.71 -12.89
CA TYR A 70 1.71 -7.54 -13.09
C TYR A 70 0.66 -6.83 -13.93
N ASN A 71 0.33 -5.57 -13.62
CA ASN A 71 -0.64 -4.81 -14.40
C ASN A 71 -0.14 -4.60 -15.84
N SER A 72 1.15 -4.27 -16.02
CA SER A 72 1.74 -4.18 -17.35
C SER A 72 1.65 -5.49 -18.11
N MET A 73 1.94 -6.63 -17.48
CA MET A 73 1.81 -7.96 -18.11
C MET A 73 0.38 -8.21 -18.59
N VAL A 74 -0.62 -7.95 -17.74
CA VAL A 74 -2.04 -8.14 -18.07
C VAL A 74 -2.46 -7.24 -19.23
N VAL A 75 -2.07 -5.95 -19.20
CA VAL A 75 -2.33 -5.02 -20.29
C VAL A 75 -1.69 -5.51 -21.59
N SER A 76 -0.41 -5.89 -21.55
CA SER A 76 0.32 -6.39 -22.72
C SER A 76 -0.33 -7.63 -23.33
N LEU A 77 -0.80 -8.57 -22.50
CA LEU A 77 -1.55 -9.75 -22.98
C LEU A 77 -2.84 -9.33 -23.69
N LYS A 78 -3.62 -8.40 -23.12
CA LYS A 78 -4.88 -7.93 -23.70
C LYS A 78 -4.69 -7.20 -25.03
N VAL A 79 -3.58 -6.47 -25.20
CA VAL A 79 -3.24 -5.80 -26.48
C VAL A 79 -2.39 -6.68 -27.41
N LYS A 80 -2.19 -7.95 -27.07
CA LYS A 80 -1.42 -8.95 -27.85
C LYS A 80 0.06 -8.59 -28.04
N ASP A 81 0.63 -7.74 -27.19
CA ASP A 81 2.06 -7.45 -27.11
C ASP A 81 2.78 -8.56 -26.32
N SER A 82 2.95 -9.71 -26.98
CA SER A 82 3.47 -10.92 -26.35
C SER A 82 4.91 -10.78 -25.86
N ASP A 83 5.72 -9.95 -26.51
CA ASP A 83 7.12 -9.72 -26.12
C ASP A 83 7.20 -8.95 -24.81
N ASN A 84 6.44 -7.86 -24.69
CA ASN A 84 6.39 -7.11 -23.44
C ASN A 84 5.74 -7.95 -22.32
N ALA A 85 4.65 -8.65 -22.62
CA ALA A 85 4.00 -9.56 -21.66
C ALA A 85 4.97 -10.61 -21.11
N TYR A 86 5.74 -11.27 -21.99
CA TYR A 86 6.72 -12.28 -21.58
C TYR A 86 7.87 -11.68 -20.77
N GLN A 87 8.32 -10.46 -21.09
CA GLN A 87 9.33 -9.76 -20.30
C GLN A 87 8.85 -9.50 -18.85
N GLN A 88 7.60 -9.07 -18.68
CA GLN A 88 7.04 -8.80 -17.36
C GLN A 88 6.75 -10.11 -16.60
N TYR A 89 6.22 -11.13 -17.28
CA TYR A 89 6.09 -12.48 -16.76
C TYR A 89 7.42 -13.02 -16.22
N SER A 90 8.49 -12.93 -17.01
CA SER A 90 9.84 -13.36 -16.62
C SER A 90 10.35 -12.61 -15.40
N SER A 91 10.12 -11.29 -15.34
CA SER A 91 10.51 -10.46 -14.21
C SER A 91 9.77 -10.89 -12.93
N LEU A 92 8.46 -11.14 -13.01
CA LEU A 92 7.65 -11.64 -11.89
C LEU A 92 8.08 -13.03 -11.44
N LYS A 93 8.36 -13.96 -12.37
CA LYS A 93 8.90 -15.29 -12.03
C LYS A 93 10.22 -15.17 -11.27
N CYS A 94 11.08 -14.24 -11.66
CA CYS A 94 12.35 -13.97 -10.98
C CYS A 94 12.22 -13.25 -9.63
N LEU A 95 11.02 -12.80 -9.30
CA LEU A 95 10.65 -12.32 -7.97
C LEU A 95 9.86 -13.39 -7.20
N ASP A 96 9.93 -14.66 -7.60
CA ASP A 96 9.21 -15.78 -6.98
C ASP A 96 7.67 -15.69 -7.04
N TYR A 97 7.10 -14.88 -7.96
CA TYR A 97 5.65 -14.85 -8.17
C TYR A 97 5.12 -16.22 -8.63
N LYS A 98 4.06 -16.68 -7.97
CA LYS A 98 3.43 -17.99 -8.24
C LYS A 98 2.29 -17.83 -9.24
N PHE A 99 2.60 -18.10 -10.51
CA PHE A 99 1.60 -18.25 -11.56
C PHE A 99 0.94 -19.64 -11.49
N LYS A 100 -0.23 -19.79 -12.13
CA LYS A 100 -0.80 -21.11 -12.42
C LYS A 100 0.17 -21.94 -13.25
N ASP A 101 0.20 -23.25 -13.05
CA ASP A 101 1.18 -24.15 -13.68
C ASP A 101 1.13 -24.10 -15.23
N ASN A 102 -0.07 -23.96 -15.79
CA ASN A 102 -0.33 -23.86 -17.23
C ASN A 102 -0.19 -22.44 -17.81
N PHE A 103 0.07 -21.41 -16.99
CA PHE A 103 0.04 -20.02 -17.43
C PHE A 103 0.98 -19.75 -18.61
N GLN A 104 2.20 -20.29 -18.58
CA GLN A 104 3.18 -20.06 -19.64
C GLN A 104 2.75 -20.72 -20.95
N SER A 105 2.33 -21.99 -20.91
CA SER A 105 1.91 -22.71 -22.12
C SER A 105 0.67 -22.09 -22.77
N GLU A 106 -0.24 -21.53 -21.97
CA GLU A 106 -1.46 -20.88 -22.47
C GLU A 106 -1.20 -19.53 -23.12
N ASN A 107 -0.31 -18.72 -22.53
CA ASN A 107 -0.08 -17.34 -22.98
C ASN A 107 1.12 -17.20 -23.92
N PHE A 108 2.07 -18.16 -23.89
CA PHE A 108 3.34 -18.11 -24.61
C PHE A 108 3.69 -19.46 -25.27
N PRO A 109 2.86 -20.01 -26.18
CA PRO A 109 3.02 -21.37 -26.71
C PRO A 109 4.28 -21.58 -27.57
N ASN A 110 4.92 -20.51 -28.05
CA ASN A 110 6.15 -20.60 -28.85
C ASN A 110 7.38 -20.76 -27.94
N ASN A 111 7.64 -22.00 -27.51
CA ASN A 111 8.77 -22.34 -26.64
C ASN A 111 10.15 -21.98 -27.20
N LYS A 112 10.31 -21.88 -28.54
CA LYS A 112 11.57 -21.44 -29.15
C LYS A 112 11.85 -19.96 -28.91
N LYS A 113 10.80 -19.13 -28.88
CA LYS A 113 10.88 -17.68 -28.62
C LYS A 113 10.87 -17.37 -27.12
N TYR A 114 9.98 -18.04 -26.39
CA TYR A 114 9.70 -17.80 -24.97
C TYR A 114 10.22 -18.96 -24.12
N GLY A 115 11.56 -19.08 -24.08
CA GLY A 115 12.27 -20.20 -23.49
C GLY A 115 12.45 -20.12 -21.96
N GLU A 116 13.59 -20.62 -21.49
CA GLU A 116 13.93 -20.67 -20.07
C GLU A 116 14.24 -19.28 -19.49
N ILE A 117 13.69 -18.99 -18.31
CA ILE A 117 13.85 -17.70 -17.63
C ILE A 117 15.17 -17.71 -16.84
N LYS A 118 16.08 -16.80 -17.19
CA LYS A 118 17.34 -16.58 -16.46
C LYS A 118 17.24 -15.39 -15.53
N CYS A 119 17.12 -15.66 -14.24
CA CYS A 119 16.97 -14.61 -13.23
C CYS A 119 18.31 -13.96 -12.87
N LYS A 120 18.38 -12.64 -13.04
CA LYS A 120 19.55 -11.83 -12.64
C LYS A 120 19.51 -11.42 -11.17
N ASN A 121 18.33 -11.42 -10.57
CA ASN A 121 18.14 -11.01 -9.18
C ASN A 121 18.61 -12.12 -8.25
N LYS A 122 19.42 -11.79 -7.23
CA LYS A 122 19.80 -12.71 -6.17
C LYS A 122 19.02 -12.37 -4.90
N LEU A 123 18.06 -13.21 -4.55
CA LEU A 123 17.24 -13.05 -3.36
C LEU A 123 18.04 -13.44 -2.10
N ASP A 124 17.93 -12.64 -1.04
CA ASP A 124 18.51 -12.93 0.27
C ASP A 124 17.51 -13.74 1.10
N TYR A 125 17.51 -15.06 0.88
CA TYR A 125 16.67 -16.00 1.64
C TYR A 125 16.95 -16.00 3.15
N SER A 126 18.17 -15.62 3.58
CA SER A 126 18.49 -15.48 5.00
C SER A 126 17.79 -14.25 5.60
N TYR A 127 17.78 -13.13 4.87
CA TYR A 127 17.00 -11.96 5.27
C TYR A 127 15.51 -12.28 5.31
N LYS A 128 14.97 -12.89 4.25
CA LYS A 128 13.58 -13.33 4.21
C LYS A 128 13.22 -14.19 5.43
N LYS A 129 14.01 -15.24 5.71
CA LYS A 129 13.78 -16.13 6.87
C LYS A 129 13.77 -15.37 8.20
N SER A 130 14.61 -14.34 8.33
CA SER A 130 14.65 -13.50 9.53
C SER A 130 13.36 -12.67 9.68
N LEU A 131 12.85 -12.10 8.59
CA LEU A 131 11.59 -11.36 8.56
C LEU A 131 10.40 -12.29 8.85
N ASP A 132 10.32 -13.45 8.19
CA ASP A 132 9.29 -14.46 8.40
C ASP A 132 9.25 -14.91 9.87
N SER A 133 10.42 -15.09 10.49
CA SER A 133 10.52 -15.48 11.90
C SER A 133 10.02 -14.38 12.85
N LEU A 134 10.30 -13.12 12.55
CA LEU A 134 9.77 -11.98 13.32
C LEU A 134 8.26 -11.86 13.17
N PHE A 135 7.72 -12.10 11.97
CA PHE A 135 6.28 -12.09 11.72
C PHE A 135 5.56 -13.22 12.47
N ILE A 136 6.10 -14.45 12.42
CA ILE A 136 5.54 -15.58 13.17
C ILE A 136 5.47 -15.25 14.66
N LEU A 137 6.53 -14.65 15.20
CA LEU A 137 6.57 -14.20 16.58
C LEU A 137 5.49 -13.14 16.84
N ASP A 138 5.43 -12.08 16.03
CA ASP A 138 4.44 -10.99 16.12
C ASP A 138 2.98 -11.48 16.13
N GLN A 139 2.68 -12.50 15.34
CA GLN A 139 1.33 -13.05 15.19
C GLN A 139 0.95 -14.09 16.24
N TYR A 140 1.91 -14.63 17.01
CA TYR A 140 1.68 -15.79 17.88
C TYR A 140 0.53 -15.57 18.87
N TYR A 141 0.63 -14.53 19.72
CA TYR A 141 -0.40 -14.23 20.72
C TYR A 141 -1.70 -13.70 20.10
N ARG A 142 -1.63 -13.09 18.91
CA ARG A 142 -2.82 -12.64 18.18
C ARG A 142 -3.66 -13.82 17.67
N LYS A 143 -3.01 -14.88 17.21
CA LYS A 143 -3.68 -16.13 16.82
C LYS A 143 -4.21 -16.88 18.04
N LEU A 144 -3.40 -16.96 19.10
CA LEU A 144 -3.78 -17.63 20.35
C LEU A 144 -4.96 -16.95 21.04
N SER A 145 -5.13 -15.63 20.88
CA SER A 145 -6.22 -14.89 21.52
C SER A 145 -7.60 -15.19 20.94
N GLY A 146 -7.68 -15.73 19.72
CA GLY A 146 -8.95 -15.89 19.00
C GLY A 146 -9.70 -14.55 18.83
N GLY A 147 -8.98 -13.42 18.84
CA GLY A 147 -9.56 -12.07 18.78
C GLY A 147 -9.77 -11.38 20.14
N ASN A 148 -9.69 -12.09 21.27
CA ASN A 148 -9.75 -11.48 22.61
C ASN A 148 -8.36 -10.96 23.05
N TYR A 149 -7.92 -9.86 22.44
CA TYR A 149 -6.59 -9.30 22.68
C TYR A 149 -6.37 -8.79 24.11
N THR A 150 -7.43 -8.34 24.80
CA THR A 150 -7.36 -7.90 26.20
C THR A 150 -6.81 -8.99 27.12
N LYS A 151 -7.18 -10.26 26.88
CA LYS A 151 -6.68 -11.41 27.66
C LYS A 151 -5.15 -11.58 27.59
N TYR A 152 -4.53 -11.19 26.48
CA TYR A 152 -3.10 -11.36 26.22
C TYR A 152 -2.36 -10.02 26.08
N GLN A 153 -2.90 -8.96 26.69
CA GLN A 153 -2.41 -7.59 26.44
C GLN A 153 -0.93 -7.41 26.83
N ASN A 154 -0.51 -8.02 27.94
CA ASN A 154 0.87 -7.94 28.42
C ASN A 154 1.83 -8.66 27.47
N GLU A 155 1.44 -9.85 27.02
CA GLU A 155 2.20 -10.67 26.09
C GLU A 155 2.30 -9.97 24.73
N LEU A 156 1.19 -9.43 24.21
CA LEU A 156 1.15 -8.65 22.98
C LEU A 156 2.07 -7.43 23.09
N THR A 157 1.99 -6.67 24.18
CA THR A 157 2.83 -5.48 24.39
C THR A 157 4.32 -5.82 24.40
N LYS A 158 4.70 -6.87 25.15
CA LYS A 158 6.08 -7.34 25.21
C LYS A 158 6.56 -7.82 23.85
N ASN A 159 5.72 -8.59 23.16
CA ASN A 159 6.05 -9.18 21.88
C ASN A 159 6.20 -8.13 20.78
N ASP A 160 5.26 -7.19 20.68
CA ASP A 160 5.28 -6.05 19.75
C ASP A 160 6.55 -5.20 19.97
N SER A 161 6.95 -4.99 21.22
CA SER A 161 8.20 -4.29 21.54
C SER A 161 9.43 -5.03 21.01
N ILE A 162 9.50 -6.35 21.20
CA ILE A 162 10.61 -7.18 20.75
C ILE A 162 10.68 -7.23 19.22
N THR A 163 9.55 -7.49 18.56
CA THR A 163 9.49 -7.67 17.10
C THR A 163 9.77 -6.36 16.38
N SER A 164 9.16 -5.25 16.80
CA SER A 164 9.40 -3.93 16.19
C SER A 164 10.85 -3.46 16.36
N THR A 165 11.43 -3.60 17.55
CA THR A 165 12.82 -3.21 17.81
C THR A 165 13.81 -4.05 16.99
N LYS A 166 13.57 -5.37 16.90
CA LYS A 166 14.40 -6.26 16.07
C LYS A 166 14.25 -5.96 14.59
N LEU A 167 13.03 -5.69 14.12
CA LEU A 167 12.77 -5.30 12.74
C LEU A 167 13.50 -3.99 12.40
N LEU A 168 13.40 -2.97 13.24
CA LEU A 168 14.11 -1.70 13.05
C LEU A 168 15.61 -1.91 12.91
N LYS A 169 16.22 -2.66 13.84
CA LYS A 169 17.67 -2.98 13.78
C LYS A 169 18.02 -3.73 12.50
N LEU A 170 17.18 -4.64 12.06
CA LEU A 170 17.40 -5.42 10.85
C LEU A 170 17.32 -4.53 9.60
N ILE A 171 16.33 -3.63 9.52
CA ILE A 171 16.19 -2.62 8.47
C ILE A 171 17.41 -1.68 8.46
N GLN A 172 17.85 -1.21 9.62
CA GLN A 172 19.02 -0.34 9.73
C GLN A 172 20.31 -1.04 9.28
N LYS A 173 20.42 -2.35 9.54
CA LYS A 173 21.58 -3.17 9.15
C LYS A 173 21.58 -3.57 7.67
N LYS A 174 20.43 -4.01 7.13
CA LYS A 174 20.33 -4.62 5.79
C LYS A 174 19.65 -3.74 4.74
N GLY A 175 19.08 -2.61 5.14
CA GLY A 175 18.19 -1.79 4.33
C GLY A 175 16.73 -2.25 4.40
N PHE A 176 15.82 -1.36 4.01
CA PHE A 176 14.39 -1.66 3.96
C PHE A 176 14.13 -2.74 2.88
N PRO A 177 13.49 -3.87 3.23
CA PRO A 177 13.32 -4.98 2.30
C PRO A 177 12.25 -4.67 1.24
N ASN A 178 12.48 -5.14 0.02
CA ASN A 178 11.49 -5.11 -1.07
C ASN A 178 11.50 -6.43 -1.85
N GLU A 179 10.63 -6.57 -2.84
CA GLU A 179 10.49 -7.79 -3.64
C GLU A 179 11.80 -8.23 -4.32
N TYR A 180 12.68 -7.28 -4.68
CA TYR A 180 13.99 -7.59 -5.27
C TYR A 180 15.02 -8.08 -4.24
N ASN A 181 14.77 -7.88 -2.94
CA ASN A 181 15.60 -8.40 -1.86
C ASN A 181 15.13 -9.77 -1.40
N ILE A 182 13.82 -9.96 -1.24
CA ILE A 182 13.27 -11.11 -0.51
C ILE A 182 12.28 -11.95 -1.33
N GLY A 183 12.06 -11.61 -2.61
CA GLY A 183 11.05 -12.24 -3.45
C GLY A 183 9.64 -11.84 -3.02
N LEU A 184 8.64 -12.41 -3.67
CA LEU A 184 7.22 -12.20 -3.42
C LEU A 184 6.68 -13.35 -2.57
N GLU A 185 5.82 -13.00 -1.61
CA GLU A 185 5.09 -14.00 -0.83
C GLU A 185 3.85 -14.44 -1.60
N SER A 186 3.65 -15.75 -1.70
CA SER A 186 2.58 -16.34 -2.53
C SER A 186 1.16 -16.07 -2.02
N LYS A 187 0.99 -15.48 -0.83
CA LYS A 187 -0.31 -15.38 -0.15
C LYS A 187 -1.02 -14.03 -0.36
N SER A 188 -0.28 -12.97 -0.64
CA SER A 188 -0.85 -11.62 -0.70
C SER A 188 -1.23 -11.23 -2.13
N LYS A 189 -2.54 -11.12 -2.40
CA LYS A 189 -3.06 -10.68 -3.71
C LYS A 189 -2.67 -9.23 -4.07
N VAL A 190 -2.18 -8.44 -3.11
CA VAL A 190 -1.82 -7.02 -3.28
C VAL A 190 -0.32 -6.75 -3.13
N PHE A 191 0.50 -7.81 -3.13
CA PHE A 191 1.95 -7.72 -2.92
C PHE A 191 2.32 -6.94 -1.64
N PHE A 192 1.60 -7.22 -0.56
CA PHE A 192 1.89 -6.72 0.78
C PHE A 192 2.61 -7.83 1.55
N HIS A 193 3.85 -7.59 1.95
CA HIS A 193 4.67 -8.54 2.70
C HIS A 193 4.23 -8.65 4.16
N ASP A 194 4.32 -9.85 4.71
CA ASP A 194 3.89 -10.15 6.08
C ASP A 194 4.61 -9.29 7.14
N PHE A 195 5.88 -8.94 6.95
CA PHE A 195 6.62 -8.11 7.92
C PHE A 195 6.02 -6.71 8.10
N TYR A 196 5.24 -6.20 7.13
CA TYR A 196 4.56 -4.92 7.26
C TYR A 196 3.52 -4.94 8.39
N PHE A 197 2.97 -6.10 8.78
CA PHE A 197 2.08 -6.20 9.95
C PHE A 197 2.77 -5.80 11.25
N ILE A 198 4.07 -6.07 11.38
CA ILE A 198 4.86 -5.63 12.54
C ILE A 198 4.90 -4.10 12.61
N ILE A 199 5.04 -3.43 11.45
CA ILE A 199 5.00 -1.96 11.34
C ILE A 199 3.60 -1.43 11.61
N TRP A 200 2.56 -2.09 11.08
CA TRP A 200 1.16 -1.76 11.35
C TRP A 200 0.88 -1.80 12.85
N HIS A 201 1.26 -2.86 13.56
CA HIS A 201 1.01 -2.99 14.99
C HIS A 201 1.68 -1.91 15.86
N GLN A 202 2.62 -1.16 15.30
CA GLN A 202 3.15 0.06 15.90
C GLN A 202 2.31 1.31 15.60
N LEU A 203 1.03 1.18 15.23
CA LEU A 203 0.15 2.32 15.03
C LEU A 203 0.05 3.19 16.31
N ALA A 204 0.06 4.50 16.15
CA ALA A 204 0.09 5.45 17.28
C ALA A 204 -1.14 5.35 18.20
N THR A 205 -2.27 4.91 17.65
CA THR A 205 -3.56 4.80 18.33
C THR A 205 -3.88 3.38 18.79
N ASN A 206 -2.87 2.49 18.84
CA ASN A 206 -3.06 1.11 19.27
C ASN A 206 -3.53 1.05 20.74
N ARG A 207 -4.72 0.47 20.95
CA ARG A 207 -5.36 0.37 22.27
C ARG A 207 -4.81 -0.77 23.14
N TYR A 208 -4.15 -1.75 22.52
CA TYR A 208 -3.70 -2.98 23.20
C TYR A 208 -2.21 -2.97 23.51
N SER A 209 -1.39 -2.37 22.63
CA SER A 209 0.05 -2.23 22.84
C SER A 209 0.51 -0.82 22.46
N PRO A 210 1.15 -0.07 23.35
CA PRO A 210 1.68 1.25 23.01
C PRO A 210 2.75 1.15 21.92
N GLN A 211 2.83 2.19 21.08
CA GLN A 211 3.89 2.31 20.08
C GLN A 211 5.27 2.34 20.77
N ARG A 212 6.18 1.49 20.30
CA ARG A 212 7.58 1.42 20.74
C ARG A 212 8.54 1.94 19.70
N VAL A 213 8.20 1.74 18.42
CA VAL A 213 8.98 2.21 17.29
C VAL A 213 8.05 2.97 16.35
N ASN A 214 8.41 4.20 16.00
CA ASN A 214 7.81 4.90 14.87
C ASN A 214 8.71 4.72 13.64
N PHE A 215 8.21 4.02 12.62
CA PHE A 215 8.99 3.68 11.42
C PHE A 215 8.97 4.78 10.33
N SER A 216 8.43 5.96 10.59
CA SER A 216 8.25 6.99 9.56
C SER A 216 9.55 7.34 8.84
N LYS A 217 10.68 7.42 9.57
CA LYS A 217 11.98 7.74 8.96
C LYS A 217 12.44 6.65 7.99
N GLU A 218 12.33 5.40 8.37
CA GLU A 218 12.68 4.25 7.57
C GLU A 218 11.75 4.11 6.36
N ILE A 219 10.44 4.40 6.52
CA ILE A 219 9.46 4.39 5.43
C ILE A 219 9.77 5.50 4.41
N VAL A 220 10.03 6.73 4.86
CA VAL A 220 10.37 7.85 3.96
C VAL A 220 11.67 7.59 3.20
N LYS A 221 12.66 7.01 3.87
CA LYS A 221 13.90 6.59 3.22
C LYS A 221 13.62 5.51 2.16
N ALA A 222 12.88 4.47 2.52
CA ALA A 222 12.50 3.40 1.61
C ALA A 222 11.73 3.92 0.39
N LEU A 223 10.83 4.90 0.58
CA LEU A 223 10.07 5.52 -0.50
C LEU A 223 11.00 6.22 -1.49
N ASN A 224 11.96 6.99 -0.99
CA ASN A 224 12.96 7.70 -1.82
C ASN A 224 13.96 6.76 -2.52
N ASP A 225 14.17 5.57 -1.95
CA ASP A 225 15.00 4.51 -2.53
C ASP A 225 14.22 3.59 -3.50
N GLY A 226 12.89 3.81 -3.66
CA GLY A 226 12.02 2.98 -4.49
C GLY A 226 11.85 1.56 -3.93
N LYS A 227 12.01 1.40 -2.61
CA LYS A 227 11.91 0.13 -1.88
C LYS A 227 10.50 -0.18 -1.37
N ILE A 228 9.64 0.82 -1.30
CA ILE A 228 8.25 0.68 -0.90
C ILE A 228 7.40 1.48 -1.86
N ARG A 229 6.20 0.97 -2.16
CA ARG A 229 5.24 1.68 -3.00
C ARG A 229 4.58 2.84 -2.24
N PRO A 230 4.18 3.93 -2.92
CA PRO A 230 3.49 5.06 -2.30
C PRO A 230 2.23 4.68 -1.51
N ASP A 231 1.48 3.70 -2.00
CA ASP A 231 0.24 3.21 -1.36
C ASP A 231 0.50 2.54 -0.01
N ILE A 232 1.50 1.67 0.06
CA ILE A 232 1.92 1.02 1.31
C ILE A 232 2.56 2.05 2.24
N ALA A 233 3.43 2.94 1.71
CA ALA A 233 4.09 3.96 2.50
C ALA A 233 3.08 4.91 3.15
N GLY A 234 2.14 5.47 2.39
CA GLY A 234 1.10 6.36 2.90
C GLY A 234 0.23 5.69 3.96
N PHE A 235 -0.19 4.43 3.73
CA PHE A 235 -0.93 3.66 4.71
C PHE A 235 -0.16 3.47 6.03
N LEU A 236 1.10 3.04 5.97
CA LEU A 236 1.90 2.81 7.17
C LEU A 236 2.26 4.12 7.89
N LEU A 237 2.43 5.23 7.17
CA LEU A 237 2.65 6.55 7.75
C LEU A 237 1.42 7.07 8.51
N ASP A 238 0.23 6.94 7.93
CA ASP A 238 -1.04 7.29 8.61
C ASP A 238 -1.16 6.50 9.92
N LEU A 239 -0.88 5.19 9.89
CA LEU A 239 -0.89 4.35 11.09
C LEU A 239 0.14 4.78 12.12
N ASN A 240 1.41 4.95 11.72
CA ASN A 240 2.52 5.26 12.64
C ASN A 240 2.39 6.64 13.28
N ASN A 241 1.72 7.59 12.62
CA ASN A 241 1.56 8.96 13.11
C ASN A 241 0.16 9.25 13.65
N GLY A 242 -0.78 8.30 13.53
CA GLY A 242 -2.16 8.50 13.95
C GLY A 242 -2.89 9.56 13.10
N THR A 243 -2.52 9.68 11.83
CA THR A 243 -3.09 10.67 10.90
C THR A 243 -3.99 10.02 9.86
N LYS A 244 -4.59 10.84 9.00
CA LYS A 244 -5.36 10.44 7.82
C LYS A 244 -4.91 11.26 6.60
N ASP A 245 -3.61 11.49 6.50
CA ASP A 245 -3.02 12.37 5.50
C ASP A 245 -3.04 11.77 4.09
N TYR A 246 -3.14 10.43 3.97
CA TYR A 246 -3.08 9.72 2.70
C TYR A 246 -4.37 8.96 2.35
N SER A 247 -5.39 9.08 3.20
CA SER A 247 -6.58 8.24 3.21
C SER A 247 -7.84 9.08 3.35
N PHE A 248 -8.77 9.01 2.40
CA PHE A 248 -9.99 9.83 2.48
C PHE A 248 -11.27 9.08 2.11
N PHE A 249 -11.39 8.67 0.85
CA PHE A 249 -12.57 7.94 0.39
C PHE A 249 -12.43 6.43 0.58
N THR A 250 -13.53 5.81 0.99
CA THR A 250 -13.65 4.38 1.29
C THR A 250 -14.93 3.86 0.64
N ILE A 251 -14.92 2.59 0.23
CA ILE A 251 -16.13 1.84 -0.13
C ILE A 251 -16.63 1.14 1.12
N TYR A 252 -17.88 1.35 1.50
CA TYR A 252 -18.53 0.72 2.66
C TYR A 252 -19.38 -0.47 2.23
N GLN A 253 -19.40 -1.48 3.08
CA GLN A 253 -20.31 -2.62 3.02
C GLN A 253 -20.93 -2.80 4.40
N PHE A 254 -22.23 -3.02 4.46
CA PHE A 254 -22.95 -3.23 5.71
C PHE A 254 -23.25 -4.72 5.85
N ILE A 255 -22.87 -5.33 6.97
CA ILE A 255 -23.20 -6.72 7.25
C ILE A 255 -24.38 -6.73 8.21
N LYS A 256 -25.46 -7.38 7.78
CA LYS A 256 -26.69 -7.55 8.56
C LYS A 256 -26.53 -8.71 9.55
N ASN A 257 -27.40 -8.76 10.56
CA ASN A 257 -27.38 -9.78 11.62
C ASN A 257 -27.54 -11.22 11.09
N ASN A 258 -28.18 -11.41 9.93
CA ASN A 258 -28.33 -12.70 9.26
C ASN A 258 -27.09 -13.12 8.44
N GLY A 259 -26.02 -12.31 8.45
CA GLY A 259 -24.80 -12.54 7.67
C GLY A 259 -24.89 -12.08 6.22
N GLU A 260 -26.03 -11.56 5.76
CA GLU A 260 -26.14 -10.94 4.45
C GLU A 260 -25.37 -9.62 4.41
N SER A 261 -24.76 -9.33 3.27
CA SER A 261 -24.03 -8.09 3.09
C SER A 261 -24.73 -7.17 2.10
N ASP A 262 -25.00 -5.94 2.52
CA ASP A 262 -25.47 -4.85 1.68
C ASP A 262 -24.25 -4.02 1.23
N CYS A 263 -23.80 -4.30 0.02
CA CYS A 263 -22.71 -3.61 -0.66
C CYS A 263 -23.29 -2.90 -1.90
N CYS A 264 -22.62 -1.90 -2.48
CA CYS A 264 -21.46 -1.19 -1.99
C CYS A 264 -21.80 0.30 -1.93
N TYR A 265 -21.22 1.03 -0.99
CA TYR A 265 -21.58 2.43 -0.76
C TYR A 265 -20.34 3.32 -0.74
N ILE A 266 -20.46 4.55 -1.22
CA ILE A 266 -19.41 5.57 -1.10
C ILE A 266 -19.98 6.83 -0.47
N SER A 267 -19.12 7.66 0.13
CA SER A 267 -19.57 8.95 0.65
C SER A 267 -20.12 9.83 -0.49
N SER A 268 -21.24 10.50 -0.24
CA SER A 268 -21.81 11.48 -1.16
C SER A 268 -20.85 12.66 -1.42
N PHE A 269 -19.91 12.92 -0.52
CA PHE A 269 -18.86 13.92 -0.69
C PHE A 269 -17.86 13.58 -1.81
N PHE A 270 -17.91 12.37 -2.35
CA PHE A 270 -17.16 12.05 -3.56
C PHE A 270 -17.55 12.98 -4.72
N THR A 271 -18.84 13.29 -4.89
CA THR A 271 -19.32 14.25 -5.89
C THR A 271 -19.00 15.69 -5.43
N PRO A 272 -18.19 16.46 -6.20
CA PRO A 272 -17.76 17.80 -5.80
C PRO A 272 -18.89 18.76 -5.41
N GLU A 273 -20.06 18.63 -6.05
CA GLU A 273 -21.22 19.49 -5.82
C GLU A 273 -21.83 19.31 -4.42
N LYS A 274 -21.60 18.16 -3.78
CA LYS A 274 -22.09 17.85 -2.43
C LYS A 274 -21.08 18.21 -1.34
N ARG A 275 -19.91 18.74 -1.69
CA ARG A 275 -18.86 19.08 -0.72
C ARG A 275 -19.15 20.43 -0.07
N THR A 276 -19.11 20.46 1.26
CA THR A 276 -19.00 21.72 2.00
C THR A 276 -17.58 22.28 1.89
N ASP A 277 -17.37 23.56 2.17
CA ASP A 277 -16.03 24.17 2.18
C ASP A 277 -15.04 23.45 3.08
N LYS A 278 -15.52 22.94 4.24
CA LYS A 278 -14.70 22.15 5.15
C LYS A 278 -14.22 20.86 4.48
N ILE A 279 -15.12 20.14 3.83
CA ILE A 279 -14.80 18.89 3.13
C ILE A 279 -13.87 19.15 1.95
N LYS A 280 -14.12 20.21 1.18
CA LYS A 280 -13.23 20.63 0.09
C LYS A 280 -11.80 20.86 0.57
N LYS A 281 -11.62 21.65 1.64
CA LYS A 281 -10.30 21.88 2.27
C LYS A 281 -9.63 20.59 2.75
N MET A 282 -10.41 19.64 3.29
CA MET A 282 -9.87 18.35 3.73
C MET A 282 -9.40 17.50 2.54
N VAL A 283 -10.20 17.43 1.46
CA VAL A 283 -9.83 16.70 0.23
C VAL A 283 -8.58 17.32 -0.40
N ASP A 284 -8.54 18.66 -0.53
CA ASP A 284 -7.38 19.37 -1.08
C ASP A 284 -6.13 19.11 -0.25
N TYR A 285 -6.23 19.17 1.08
CA TYR A 285 -5.13 18.85 1.99
C TYR A 285 -4.61 17.42 1.80
N VAL A 286 -5.50 16.43 1.75
CA VAL A 286 -5.12 15.02 1.53
C VAL A 286 -4.50 14.84 0.14
N ASN A 287 -5.07 15.43 -0.90
CA ASN A 287 -4.55 15.32 -2.27
C ASN A 287 -3.16 15.95 -2.40
N GLU A 288 -2.90 17.08 -1.73
CA GLU A 288 -1.56 17.69 -1.67
C GLU A 288 -0.55 16.77 -0.97
N LYS A 289 -0.94 16.10 0.12
CA LYS A 289 -0.08 15.11 0.80
C LYS A 289 0.17 13.88 -0.05
N ARG A 290 -0.88 13.34 -0.68
CA ARG A 290 -0.80 12.19 -1.59
C ARG A 290 0.15 12.47 -2.75
N LYS A 291 0.02 13.64 -3.39
CA LYS A 291 0.90 14.08 -4.47
C LYS A 291 2.38 14.09 -4.05
N LYS A 292 2.69 14.60 -2.85
CA LYS A 292 4.06 14.64 -2.31
C LYS A 292 4.74 13.28 -2.18
N ILE A 293 3.99 12.18 -2.11
CA ILE A 293 4.56 10.84 -2.03
C ILE A 293 4.37 10.00 -3.31
N GLY A 294 3.84 10.60 -4.39
CA GLY A 294 3.61 9.93 -5.67
C GLY A 294 2.30 9.15 -5.77
N LEU A 295 1.35 9.40 -4.85
CA LEU A 295 0.00 8.83 -4.95
C LEU A 295 -0.88 9.62 -5.93
N PRO A 296 -1.87 8.95 -6.58
CA PRO A 296 -2.90 9.64 -7.35
C PRO A 296 -3.84 10.41 -6.40
N SER A 297 -4.77 11.19 -6.94
CA SER A 297 -5.80 11.83 -6.12
C SER A 297 -6.63 10.80 -5.33
N SER A 298 -7.27 11.23 -4.26
CA SER A 298 -8.17 10.38 -3.46
C SER A 298 -9.36 9.89 -4.28
N GLU A 299 -9.79 10.69 -5.24
CA GLU A 299 -10.86 10.38 -6.18
C GLU A 299 -10.44 9.33 -7.20
N ASP A 300 -9.27 9.49 -7.82
CA ASP A 300 -8.71 8.49 -8.75
C ASP A 300 -8.52 7.13 -8.05
N GLU A 301 -8.07 7.15 -6.80
CA GLU A 301 -7.96 5.93 -5.97
C GLU A 301 -9.32 5.26 -5.75
N LEU A 302 -10.35 6.04 -5.46
CA LEU A 302 -11.70 5.50 -5.30
C LEU A 302 -12.21 4.89 -6.62
N ASN A 303 -12.00 5.56 -7.75
CA ASN A 303 -12.38 5.04 -9.06
C ASN A 303 -11.67 3.71 -9.38
N LYS A 304 -10.39 3.57 -9.01
CA LYS A 304 -9.67 2.29 -9.12
C LYS A 304 -10.33 1.20 -8.26
N ASN A 305 -10.70 1.53 -7.02
CA ASN A 305 -11.38 0.59 -6.13
C ASN A 305 -12.78 0.18 -6.64
N ILE A 306 -13.55 1.14 -7.18
CA ILE A 306 -14.86 0.87 -7.80
C ILE A 306 -14.67 -0.04 -9.02
N PHE A 307 -13.70 0.25 -9.88
CA PHE A 307 -13.37 -0.58 -11.04
C PHE A 307 -13.02 -2.02 -10.63
N LEU A 308 -12.25 -2.19 -9.55
CA LEU A 308 -11.91 -3.50 -9.00
C LEU A 308 -13.10 -4.28 -8.47
N LEU A 309 -14.25 -3.67 -8.18
CA LEU A 309 -15.45 -4.42 -7.79
C LEU A 309 -15.84 -5.43 -8.88
N LYS A 310 -15.71 -5.04 -10.16
CA LYS A 310 -16.11 -5.83 -11.33
C LYS A 310 -14.93 -6.43 -12.09
N ASN A 311 -13.75 -5.82 -12.01
CA ASN A 311 -12.57 -6.23 -12.77
C ASN A 311 -11.46 -6.77 -11.84
N LYS A 312 -11.30 -8.09 -11.79
CA LYS A 312 -10.30 -8.75 -10.91
C LYS A 312 -8.98 -9.07 -11.60
N ASP A 313 -8.84 -8.71 -12.87
CA ASP A 313 -7.65 -8.98 -13.67
C ASP A 313 -6.44 -8.14 -13.25
N TYR A 314 -6.69 -6.97 -12.65
CA TYR A 314 -5.67 -6.00 -12.27
C TYR A 314 -5.50 -5.91 -10.76
N ILE A 315 -4.36 -5.40 -10.33
CA ILE A 315 -4.04 -5.18 -8.92
C ILE A 315 -3.85 -3.68 -8.70
N PHE A 316 -4.83 -3.04 -8.08
CA PHE A 316 -4.69 -1.69 -7.51
C PHE A 316 -4.61 -1.76 -5.99
N LEU A 317 -4.42 -0.63 -5.33
CA LEU A 317 -4.47 -0.57 -3.87
C LEU A 317 -5.88 -0.98 -3.42
N SER A 318 -6.06 -2.23 -3.03
CA SER A 318 -7.31 -2.67 -2.45
C SER A 318 -7.40 -2.15 -1.02
N ARG A 319 -7.92 -0.94 -0.84
CA ARG A 319 -8.64 -0.64 0.39
C ARG A 319 -9.99 -1.32 0.25
N THR A 320 -9.90 -2.65 0.40
CA THR A 320 -11.01 -3.59 0.39
C THR A 320 -12.04 -3.04 1.37
N THR A 321 -13.18 -2.71 0.80
CA THR A 321 -14.47 -2.47 1.43
C THR A 321 -14.44 -2.50 2.97
N GLU A 322 -14.68 -1.36 3.61
CA GLU A 322 -14.84 -1.33 5.07
C GLU A 322 -16.20 -1.93 5.43
N GLY A 323 -16.15 -3.14 6.00
CA GLY A 323 -17.30 -3.83 6.56
C GLY A 323 -17.72 -3.18 7.89
N LEU A 324 -18.93 -2.66 7.94
CA LEU A 324 -19.53 -2.13 9.15
C LEU A 324 -20.62 -3.08 9.64
N ASN A 325 -20.48 -3.53 10.89
CA ASN A 325 -21.46 -4.36 11.57
C ASN A 325 -22.30 -3.47 12.48
N PHE A 326 -23.62 -3.51 12.33
CA PHE A 326 -24.56 -2.79 13.18
C PHE A 326 -25.52 -3.78 13.82
N VAL A 327 -25.86 -3.55 15.09
CA VAL A 327 -26.84 -4.37 15.81
C VAL A 327 -28.26 -3.91 15.48
N ASP A 328 -28.46 -2.59 15.29
CA ASP A 328 -29.74 -1.95 14.94
C ASP A 328 -29.78 -1.56 13.46
N GLU A 329 -30.76 -2.07 12.72
CA GLU A 329 -30.96 -1.74 11.30
C GLU A 329 -31.28 -0.26 11.08
N ASN A 330 -31.89 0.43 12.06
CA ASN A 330 -32.15 1.86 11.96
C ASN A 330 -30.86 2.70 12.05
N GLU A 331 -29.79 2.18 12.64
CA GLU A 331 -28.47 2.83 12.59
C GLU A 331 -27.85 2.75 11.20
N ILE A 332 -28.06 1.63 10.48
CA ILE A 332 -27.59 1.46 9.11
C ILE A 332 -28.23 2.52 8.20
N GLU A 333 -29.55 2.67 8.27
CA GLU A 333 -30.25 3.63 7.40
C GLU A 333 -29.86 5.08 7.71
N ARG A 334 -29.64 5.42 8.99
CA ARG A 334 -29.09 6.73 9.38
C ARG A 334 -27.69 6.95 8.82
N TYR A 335 -26.85 5.92 8.80
CA TYR A 335 -25.50 6.00 8.25
C TYR A 335 -25.51 6.17 6.72
N LYS A 336 -26.46 5.52 6.04
CA LYS A 336 -26.62 5.57 4.57
C LYS A 336 -27.08 6.93 4.03
N VAL A 337 -27.66 7.81 4.84
CA VAL A 337 -28.17 9.14 4.40
C VAL A 337 -27.13 9.95 3.63
N ASN A 338 -25.85 9.86 4.02
CA ASN A 338 -24.76 10.58 3.38
C ASN A 338 -23.93 9.70 2.43
N LEU A 339 -24.47 8.55 2.03
CA LEU A 339 -23.83 7.62 1.13
C LEU A 339 -24.60 7.54 -0.20
N ILE A 340 -23.85 7.25 -1.25
CA ILE A 340 -24.37 6.89 -2.55
C ILE A 340 -24.21 5.38 -2.66
N LYS A 341 -25.31 4.66 -2.88
CA LYS A 341 -25.22 3.25 -3.27
C LYS A 341 -24.57 3.21 -4.64
N LEU A 342 -23.46 2.49 -4.74
CA LEU A 342 -22.95 2.06 -6.03
C LEU A 342 -23.98 1.07 -6.52
N ASP A 343 -24.79 1.46 -7.51
CA ASP A 343 -25.73 0.53 -8.11
C ASP A 343 -24.97 -0.73 -8.50
N ASP A 344 -25.58 -1.89 -8.28
CA ASP A 344 -25.35 -3.07 -9.10
C ASP A 344 -25.79 -2.72 -10.53
N THR A 345 -25.08 -1.80 -11.15
CA THR A 345 -25.22 -1.53 -12.57
C THR A 345 -24.79 -2.83 -13.24
N PRO A 346 -25.62 -3.43 -14.10
CA PRO A 346 -25.14 -4.49 -14.97
C PRO A 346 -24.13 -3.85 -15.93
N HIS A 347 -22.85 -3.86 -15.56
CA HIS A 347 -21.73 -3.38 -16.35
C HIS A 347 -20.64 -4.42 -16.29
#